data_AF-A0A523S559-F1
#
_entry.id   AF-A0A523S559-F1
#
_cell.length_a   1.000
_cell.length_b   1.000
_cell.length_c   1.000
_cell.angle_alpha   90.00
_cell.angle_beta   90.00
_cell.angle_gamma   90.00
#
_symmetry.space_group_name_H-M   'P 1'
#
loop_
_entity.id
_entity.type
_entity.pdbx_description
1 polymer ?
#
loop_
_entity_poly.entity_id
_entity_poly.type
_entity_poly.pdbx_seq_one_letter_code
_entity_poly.pdbx_strand_id
1 'polypeptide(L)'
;MHDIRFIRENVELIREDLRKRRNDAKLEMFERLLVLDSEVRSLKKRIQELRTDRNRLSKEIGKLKKSGGNDSDLVKKANRVNSEIQKVETKTAKL
;
A
#
# COMPACT_ATOMS: atom_id res chain seq x y z
N MET A 1 -21.22 -10.72 2.93
CA MET A 1 -20.12 -10.04 2.21
C MET A 1 -19.05 -11.09 1.95
N HIS A 2 -18.69 -11.37 0.69
CA HIS A 2 -17.62 -12.34 0.42
C HIS A 2 -16.31 -11.82 1.01
N ASP A 3 -15.69 -12.64 1.85
CA ASP A 3 -14.42 -12.30 2.47
C ASP A 3 -13.33 -12.36 1.41
N ILE A 4 -12.69 -11.23 1.11
CA ILE A 4 -11.59 -11.19 0.13
C ILE A 4 -10.41 -12.08 0.58
N ARG A 5 -10.33 -12.40 1.88
CA ARG A 5 -9.40 -13.39 2.40
C ARG A 5 -9.68 -14.79 1.84
N PHE A 6 -10.95 -15.21 1.83
CA PHE A 6 -11.35 -16.50 1.28
C PHE A 6 -11.00 -16.60 -0.21
N ILE A 7 -11.24 -15.52 -0.98
CA ILE A 7 -10.89 -15.45 -2.39
C ILE A 7 -9.38 -15.64 -2.60
N ARG A 8 -8.56 -15.00 -1.75
CA ARG A 8 -7.10 -15.10 -1.81
C ARG A 8 -6.57 -16.48 -1.42
N GLU A 9 -7.21 -17.13 -0.46
CA GLU A 9 -6.82 -18.47 -0.01
C GLU A 9 -7.25 -19.56 -1.00
N ASN A 10 -8.31 -19.32 -1.79
CA ASN A 10 -8.93 -20.30 -2.67
C ASN A 10 -8.93 -19.86 -4.15
N VAL A 11 -7.88 -19.17 -4.60
CA VAL A 11 -7.80 -18.59 -5.96
C VAL A 11 -8.01 -19.66 -7.04
N GLU A 12 -7.26 -20.76 -6.96
CA GLU A 12 -7.32 -21.82 -7.97
C GLU A 12 -8.68 -22.51 -8.01
N LEU A 13 -9.28 -22.76 -6.84
CA LEU A 13 -10.60 -23.38 -6.74
C LEU A 13 -11.69 -22.51 -7.39
N ILE A 14 -11.64 -21.20 -7.17
CA ILE A 14 -12.60 -20.26 -7.77
C ILE A 14 -12.34 -20.13 -9.28
N ARG A 15 -11.06 -20.08 -9.71
CA ARG A 15 -10.68 -20.02 -11.12
C ARG A 15 -11.18 -21.25 -11.89
N GLU A 16 -11.01 -22.44 -11.34
CA GLU A 16 -11.51 -23.67 -11.95
C GLU A 16 -13.04 -23.73 -12.01
N ASP A 17 -13.75 -23.31 -10.96
CA ASP A 17 -15.22 -23.25 -10.96
C ASP A 17 -15.75 -22.26 -12.02
N LEU A 18 -15.12 -21.10 -12.15
CA LEU A 18 -15.47 -20.10 -13.17
C LEU A 18 -15.21 -20.61 -14.60
N ARG A 19 -14.11 -21.34 -14.82
CA ARG A 19 -13.82 -22.00 -16.10
C ARG A 19 -14.84 -23.09 -16.42
N LYS A 20 -15.21 -23.93 -15.46
CA LYS A 20 -16.23 -24.99 -15.64
C LYS A 20 -17.59 -24.41 -16.01
N ARG A 21 -17.93 -23.25 -15.44
CA ARG A 21 -19.17 -22.51 -15.75
C ARG A 21 -19.13 -21.75 -17.07
N ARG A 22 -17.99 -21.76 -17.80
CA ARG A 22 -17.77 -21.06 -19.09
C ARG A 22 -18.19 -19.59 -19.03
N ASN A 23 -17.87 -18.92 -17.92
CA ASN A 23 -18.20 -17.52 -17.73
C ASN A 23 -16.94 -16.66 -17.85
N ASP A 24 -16.50 -16.43 -19.08
CA ASP A 24 -15.24 -15.73 -19.38
C ASP A 24 -15.23 -14.29 -18.83
N ALA A 25 -16.38 -13.60 -18.86
CA ALA A 25 -16.50 -12.25 -18.29
C ALA A 25 -16.24 -12.21 -16.78
N LYS A 26 -16.74 -13.22 -16.03
CA LYS A 26 -16.45 -13.31 -14.59
C LYS A 26 -15.02 -13.74 -14.31
N LEU A 27 -14.43 -14.57 -15.17
CA LEU A 27 -13.03 -14.96 -15.06
C LEU A 27 -12.12 -13.74 -15.23
N GLU A 28 -12.37 -12.91 -16.24
CA GLU A 28 -11.63 -11.66 -16.44
C GLU A 28 -11.78 -10.70 -15.25
N MET A 29 -13.01 -10.54 -14.74
CA MET A 29 -13.28 -9.71 -13.57
C MET A 29 -12.56 -10.25 -12.32
N PHE A 30 -12.46 -11.57 -12.19
CA PHE A 30 -11.75 -12.24 -11.10
C PHE A 30 -10.24 -11.99 -11.17
N GLU A 31 -9.62 -12.14 -12.34
CA GLU A 31 -8.20 -11.81 -12.52
C GLU A 31 -7.92 -10.33 -12.21
N ARG A 32 -8.79 -9.42 -12.68
CA ARG A 32 -8.68 -7.99 -12.38
C ARG A 32 -8.79 -7.72 -10.88
N LEU A 33 -9.69 -8.40 -10.18
CA LEU A 33 -9.84 -8.29 -8.72
C LEU A 33 -8.55 -8.70 -7.99
N LEU A 34 -7.90 -9.79 -8.42
CA LEU A 34 -6.65 -10.25 -7.80
C LEU A 34 -5.50 -9.24 -7.99
N VAL A 35 -5.42 -8.62 -9.18
CA VAL A 35 -4.44 -7.57 -9.46
C VAL A 35 -4.69 -6.35 -8.57
N LEU A 36 -5.94 -5.88 -8.48
CA LEU A 36 -6.31 -4.75 -7.62
C LEU A 36 -6.05 -5.05 -6.13
N ASP A 37 -6.39 -6.24 -5.63
CA ASP A 37 -6.08 -6.64 -4.25
C ASP A 37 -4.57 -6.60 -3.97
N SER A 38 -3.77 -7.12 -4.91
CA SER A 38 -2.31 -7.09 -4.81
C SER A 38 -1.76 -5.65 -4.76
N GLU A 39 -2.28 -4.78 -5.64
CA GLU A 39 -1.88 -3.37 -5.69
C GLU A 39 -2.26 -2.64 -4.39
N VAL A 40 -3.49 -2.79 -3.91
CA VAL A 40 -3.94 -2.20 -2.65
C VAL A 40 -3.08 -2.67 -1.47
N ARG A 41 -2.74 -3.96 -1.40
CA ARG A 41 -1.85 -4.48 -0.34
C ARG A 41 -0.44 -3.91 -0.44
N SER A 42 0.10 -3.83 -1.64
CA SER A 42 1.43 -3.24 -1.88
C SER A 42 1.47 -1.77 -1.46
N LEU A 43 0.45 -0.99 -1.83
CA LEU A 43 0.34 0.42 -1.46
C LEU A 43 0.17 0.60 0.06
N LYS A 44 -0.66 -0.23 0.72
CA LYS A 44 -0.78 -0.21 2.19
C LYS A 44 0.54 -0.51 2.89
N LYS A 45 1.30 -1.50 2.41
CA LYS A 45 2.64 -1.79 2.91
C LYS A 45 3.56 -0.58 2.72
N ARG A 46 3.54 0.03 1.54
CA ARG A 46 4.35 1.22 1.24
C ARG A 46 4.01 2.41 2.12
N ILE A 47 2.74 2.67 2.40
CA ILE A 47 2.31 3.72 3.34
C ILE A 47 2.90 3.46 4.72
N GLN A 48 2.87 2.21 5.19
CA GLN A 48 3.39 1.86 6.51
C GLN A 48 4.92 2.02 6.60
N GLU A 49 5.65 1.65 5.55
CA GLU A 49 7.09 1.91 5.42
C GLU A 49 7.39 3.41 5.50
N LEU A 50 6.70 4.22 4.68
CA LEU A 50 6.89 5.67 4.66
C LEU A 50 6.57 6.33 6.01
N ARG A 51 5.52 5.85 6.71
CA ARG A 51 5.19 6.32 8.06
C ARG A 51 6.29 5.98 9.06
N THR A 52 6.89 4.80 8.94
CA THR A 52 8.02 4.35 9.77
C THR A 52 9.25 5.23 9.51
N ASP A 53 9.57 5.49 8.25
CA ASP A 53 10.67 6.36 7.84
C ASP A 53 10.47 7.79 8.34
N ARG A 54 9.25 8.33 8.22
CA ARG A 54 8.90 9.66 8.76
C ARG A 54 9.12 9.71 10.27
N ASN A 55 8.66 8.71 11.02
CA ASN A 55 8.85 8.65 12.47
C ASN A 55 10.33 8.58 12.86
N ARG A 56 11.14 7.83 12.10
CA ARG A 56 12.59 7.79 12.28
C ARG A 56 13.23 9.15 12.04
N LEU A 57 12.90 9.80 10.92
CA LEU A 57 13.38 11.15 10.59
C LEU A 57 12.98 12.16 11.68
N SER A 58 11.75 12.11 12.19
CA SER A 58 11.31 12.98 13.30
C SER A 58 12.16 12.79 14.56
N LYS A 59 12.54 11.55 14.90
CA LYS A 59 13.43 11.28 16.04
C LYS A 59 14.85 11.81 15.80
N GLU A 60 15.39 11.64 14.60
CA GLU A 60 16.71 12.15 14.23
C GLU A 60 16.76 13.69 14.26
N ILE A 61 15.73 14.36 13.74
CA ILE A 61 15.56 15.82 13.83
C ILE A 61 15.55 16.29 15.29
N GLY A 62 14.76 15.62 16.14
CA GLY A 62 14.69 15.96 17.57
C GLY A 62 16.03 15.82 18.29
N LYS A 63 16.84 14.81 17.94
CA LYS A 63 18.19 14.63 18.49
C LYS A 63 19.13 15.74 18.01
N LEU A 64 19.13 16.07 16.72
CA LEU A 64 19.96 17.12 16.13
C LEU A 64 19.66 18.50 16.70
N LYS A 65 18.37 18.85 16.87
CA LYS A 65 17.97 20.10 17.53
C LYS A 65 18.48 20.20 18.96
N LYS A 66 18.44 19.10 19.72
CA LYS A 66 18.97 19.04 21.09
C LYS A 66 20.49 19.18 21.16
N SER A 67 21.21 18.68 20.15
CA SER A 67 22.67 18.82 20.04
C SER A 67 23.12 20.13 19.40
N GLY A 68 22.21 21.07 19.11
CA GLY A 68 22.52 22.35 18.45
C GLY A 68 22.98 22.22 17.00
N GLY A 69 22.73 21.07 16.34
CA GLY A 69 23.11 20.82 14.96
C GLY A 69 22.07 21.29 13.95
N ASN A 70 22.47 21.41 12.68
CA ASN A 70 21.58 21.79 11.58
C ASN A 70 20.71 20.60 11.13
N ASP A 71 19.39 20.76 11.17
CA ASP A 71 18.40 19.74 10.82
C ASP A 71 17.71 19.99 9.46
N SER A 72 18.10 21.06 8.73
CA SER A 72 17.42 21.52 7.51
C SER A 72 17.24 20.41 6.46
N ASP A 73 18.24 19.55 6.26
CA ASP A 73 18.17 18.45 5.29
C ASP A 73 17.26 17.32 5.73
N LEU A 74 17.22 17.02 7.03
CA LEU A 74 16.31 16.01 7.57
C LEU A 74 14.86 16.51 7.55
N VAL A 75 14.63 17.79 7.81
CA VAL A 75 13.31 18.41 7.69
C VAL A 75 12.83 18.35 6.24
N LYS A 76 13.69 18.67 5.26
CA LYS A 76 13.38 18.52 3.82
C LYS A 76 13.02 17.08 3.47
N LYS A 77 13.79 16.09 3.97
CA LYS A 77 13.49 14.66 3.76
C LYS A 77 12.14 14.27 4.38
N ALA A 78 11.85 14.70 5.61
CA ALA A 78 10.59 14.41 6.27
C ALA A 78 9.39 14.99 5.51
N ASN A 79 9.50 16.21 4.98
CA ASN A 79 8.47 16.83 4.16
C ASN A 79 8.25 16.08 2.83
N ARG A 80 9.32 15.63 2.17
CA ARG A 80 9.20 14.78 0.98
C ARG A 80 8.46 13.47 1.29
N VAL A 81 8.80 12.81 2.40
CA VAL A 81 8.11 11.59 2.82
C VAL A 81 6.63 11.85 3.10
N ASN A 82 6.26 12.98 3.71
CA ASN A 82 4.85 13.35 3.89
C ASN A 82 4.11 13.53 2.56
N SER A 83 4.72 14.21 1.58
CA SER A 83 4.12 14.35 0.25
C SER A 83 3.94 13.00 -0.45
N GLU A 84 4.92 12.09 -0.32
CA GLU A 84 4.81 10.74 -0.87
C GLU A 84 3.71 9.91 -0.19
N ILE A 85 3.57 10.02 1.14
CA ILE A 85 2.45 9.36 1.86
C ILE A 85 1.12 9.83 1.29
N GLN A 86 0.93 11.15 1.11
CA GLN A 86 -0.32 11.71 0.59
C GLN A 86 -0.62 11.24 -0.84
N LYS A 87 0.40 11.15 -1.71
CA LYS A 87 0.26 10.58 -3.06
C LYS A 87 -0.15 9.11 -3.04
N VAL A 88 0.47 8.31 -2.17
CA VAL A 88 0.16 6.87 -2.08
C VAL A 88 -1.22 6.65 -1.46
N GLU A 89 -1.61 7.44 -0.46
CA GLU A 89 -2.95 7.40 0.14
C GLU A 89 -4.03 7.79 -0.87
N THR A 90 -3.83 8.87 -1.64
CA THR A 90 -4.77 9.27 -2.70
C THR A 90 -4.87 8.24 -3.83
N LYS A 91 -3.76 7.57 -4.18
CA LYS A 91 -3.78 6.45 -5.13
C LYS A 91 -4.56 5.26 -4.57
N THR A 92 -4.34 4.92 -3.30
CA THR A 92 -5.04 3.82 -2.63
C THR A 92 -6.54 4.09 -2.51
N ALA A 93 -6.95 5.35 -2.30
CA ALA A 93 -8.37 5.72 -2.19
C ALA A 93 -9.13 5.68 -3.53
N LYS A 94 -8.42 5.65 -4.66
CA LYS A 94 -9.00 5.56 -6.01
C LYS A 94 -9.12 4.12 -6.51
N LEU A 95 -8.49 3.15 -5.82
CA LEU A 95 -8.51 1.72 -6.12
C LEU A 95 -9.59 1.03 -5.28
#